data_AF-A0A9D6QLI3-F1
#
_entry.id   AF-A0A9D6QLI3-F1
#
_cell.length_a   1.000
_cell.length_b   1.000
_cell.length_c   1.000
_cell.angle_alpha   90.00
_cell.angle_beta   90.00
_cell.angle_gamma   90.00
#
_symmetry.space_group_name_H-M   'P 1'
#
loop_
_entity.id
_entity.type
_entity.pdbx_description
1 polymer ?
#
loop_
_entity_poly.entity_id
_entity_poly.type
_entity_poly.pdbx_seq_one_letter_code
_entity_poly.pdbx_strand_id
1 'polypeptide(L)'
;MNLSQLLESVLTQPTAPFRESWVKRAIASYCEANRFRVWEDDVGNLWVGAASAKEARRSSLVFVAHLDHPGIVIKGFRQSRGRIFARGEFLGNGPMDIRNFNVKVFSDVNALMVFDGVVKSRTKGPRGPKDVELEIASTPLARAACTELGLKSLGPWGACLWYPGAPHGVRHANGLWITKAADDLAGACALLEAYKNAGRPRGVVALLTRAEESGFHGTLAVLKKKMLDPKRTLMVSVETSSQLPGAELGKGPVVRLGDRATIFSPAFVYWVQARAAELAAADRKFKYQRRVMDGGTCEATAFNCFGFQVAGISVPLFNYHNISKSGAPEPEAVAASDVEGVVKLASSIMRGHRASHARTLRDDAFKDYTARLMANQRAHQRYFNGF
;
A
#
# COMPACT_ATOMS: atom_id res chain seq x y z
N MET A 1 5.42 17.90 9.81
CA MET A 1 5.51 17.21 8.50
C MET A 1 4.14 17.23 7.82
N ASN A 2 4.07 17.73 6.59
CA ASN A 2 2.88 17.63 5.71
C ASN A 2 2.96 16.37 4.81
N LEU A 3 1.94 16.11 3.98
CA LEU A 3 1.91 14.93 3.10
C LEU A 3 3.13 14.80 2.20
N SER A 4 3.54 15.89 1.54
CA SER A 4 4.68 15.88 0.62
C SER A 4 5.98 15.50 1.32
N GLN A 5 6.22 16.07 2.51
CA GLN A 5 7.39 15.73 3.33
C GLN A 5 7.34 14.27 3.83
N LEU A 6 6.14 13.76 4.15
CA LEU A 6 5.97 12.35 4.53
C LEU A 6 6.30 11.43 3.35
N LEU A 7 5.72 11.68 2.17
CA LEU A 7 6.01 10.94 0.94
C LEU A 7 7.50 10.94 0.63
N GLU A 8 8.15 12.11 0.65
CA GLU A 8 9.59 12.20 0.40
C GLU A 8 10.41 11.40 1.42
N SER A 9 10.07 11.50 2.71
CA SER A 9 10.78 10.78 3.78
C SER A 9 10.68 9.25 3.66
N VAL A 10 9.51 8.73 3.24
CA VAL A 10 9.23 7.30 3.14
C VAL A 10 9.72 6.72 1.81
N LEU A 11 9.44 7.38 0.69
CA LEU A 11 9.78 6.88 -0.67
C LEU A 11 11.29 6.87 -0.93
N THR A 12 12.05 7.70 -0.22
CA THR A 12 13.52 7.67 -0.23
C THR A 12 14.09 6.38 0.37
N GLN A 13 13.35 5.70 1.26
CA GLN A 13 13.84 4.54 1.99
C GLN A 13 13.84 3.27 1.12
N PRO A 14 14.88 2.43 1.20
CA PRO A 14 14.84 1.11 0.57
C PRO A 14 13.78 0.21 1.24
N THR A 15 13.16 -0.67 0.46
CA THR A 15 12.24 -1.69 0.96
C THR A 15 12.25 -2.88 0.01
N ALA A 16 11.96 -4.07 0.52
CA ALA A 16 11.74 -5.31 -0.21
C ALA A 16 10.86 -6.20 0.67
N PRO A 17 10.24 -7.29 0.15
CA PRO A 17 9.40 -8.13 0.98
C PRO A 17 10.22 -8.74 2.13
N PHE A 18 9.65 -8.68 3.34
CA PHE A 18 10.28 -9.02 4.61
C PHE A 18 11.46 -8.11 5.05
N ARG A 19 11.71 -7.00 4.36
CA ARG A 19 12.81 -6.04 4.61
C ARG A 19 12.27 -4.61 4.65
N GLU A 20 11.21 -4.41 5.42
CA GLU A 20 10.44 -3.16 5.47
C GLU A 20 10.91 -2.22 6.60
N SER A 21 11.98 -2.54 7.33
CA SER A 21 12.30 -1.80 8.58
C SER A 21 12.71 -0.35 8.34
N TRP A 22 13.24 0.00 7.17
CA TRP A 22 13.58 1.38 6.83
C TRP A 22 12.35 2.26 6.63
N VAL A 23 11.37 1.80 5.84
CA VAL A 23 10.10 2.50 5.67
C VAL A 23 9.33 2.57 6.99
N LYS A 24 9.35 1.49 7.79
CA LYS A 24 8.76 1.48 9.14
C LYS A 24 9.38 2.53 10.05
N ARG A 25 10.71 2.71 10.05
CA ARG A 25 11.39 3.75 10.85
C ARG A 25 11.00 5.16 10.42
N ALA A 26 10.90 5.43 9.12
CA ALA A 26 10.44 6.73 8.61
C ALA A 26 8.99 7.00 9.04
N ILE A 27 8.10 6.01 8.91
CA ILE A 27 6.70 6.09 9.36
C ILE A 27 6.61 6.28 10.87
N ALA A 28 7.38 5.51 11.66
CA ALA A 28 7.41 5.62 13.11
C ALA A 28 7.83 7.02 13.56
N SER A 29 8.83 7.61 12.90
CA SER A 29 9.27 9.00 13.15
C SER A 29 8.15 10.01 12.89
N TYR A 30 7.41 9.85 11.79
CA TYR A 30 6.23 10.68 11.50
C TYR A 30 5.13 10.48 12.56
N CYS A 31 4.85 9.24 12.94
CA CYS A 31 3.87 8.92 13.97
C CYS A 31 4.24 9.53 15.33
N GLU A 32 5.51 9.45 15.74
CA GLU A 32 6.03 10.04 16.97
C GLU A 32 5.89 11.56 16.95
N ALA A 33 6.32 12.22 15.88
CA ALA A 33 6.18 13.66 15.70
C ALA A 33 4.72 14.14 15.78
N ASN A 34 3.78 13.28 15.38
CA ASN A 34 2.35 13.55 15.48
C ASN A 34 1.71 12.96 16.75
N ARG A 35 2.45 12.30 17.65
CA ARG A 35 1.91 11.61 18.84
C ARG A 35 0.81 10.62 18.52
N PHE A 36 0.99 9.86 17.44
CA PHE A 36 0.11 8.74 17.11
C PHE A 36 0.39 7.55 18.01
N ARG A 37 -0.66 6.78 18.27
CA ARG A 37 -0.56 5.51 19.00
C ARG A 37 -0.14 4.46 17.99
N VAL A 38 0.98 3.81 18.21
CA VAL A 38 1.53 2.82 17.29
C VAL A 38 1.86 1.55 18.03
N TRP A 39 1.57 0.42 17.42
CA TRP A 39 1.95 -0.89 17.89
C TRP A 39 2.45 -1.73 16.73
N GLU A 40 3.64 -2.32 16.86
CA GLU A 40 4.12 -3.33 15.93
C GLU A 40 3.72 -4.72 16.46
N ASP A 41 3.03 -5.51 15.65
CA ASP A 41 2.68 -6.88 16.02
C ASP A 41 3.88 -7.84 15.87
N ASP A 42 3.71 -9.07 16.35
CA ASP A 42 4.77 -10.08 16.38
C ASP A 42 5.18 -10.59 15.00
N VAL A 43 4.39 -10.34 13.96
CA VAL A 43 4.80 -10.62 12.59
C VAL A 43 5.47 -9.41 11.95
N GLY A 44 5.30 -8.19 12.47
CA GLY A 44 5.95 -6.98 12.01
C GLY A 44 5.06 -6.01 11.23
N ASN A 45 3.73 -6.16 11.30
CA ASN A 45 2.79 -5.16 10.81
C ASN A 45 2.74 -3.97 11.78
N LEU A 46 2.58 -2.76 11.26
CA LEU A 46 2.37 -1.56 12.07
C LEU A 46 0.89 -1.21 12.19
N TRP A 47 0.42 -1.07 13.42
CA TRP A 47 -0.93 -0.67 13.77
C TRP A 47 -0.93 0.79 14.23
N VAL A 48 -1.41 1.71 13.40
CA VAL A 48 -1.51 3.14 13.73
C VAL A 48 -2.94 3.46 14.18
N GLY A 49 -3.06 4.11 15.34
CA GLY A 49 -4.32 4.34 16.06
C GLY A 49 -4.57 3.36 17.21
N ALA A 50 -3.70 2.37 17.38
CA ALA A 50 -3.71 1.41 18.50
C ALA A 50 -2.32 1.28 19.12
N ALA A 51 -2.24 1.19 20.45
CA ALA A 51 -0.98 1.00 21.18
C ALA A 51 -0.77 -0.46 21.65
N SER A 52 -1.72 -1.35 21.36
CA SER A 52 -1.61 -2.78 21.72
C SER A 52 -2.59 -3.64 20.94
N ALA A 53 -2.37 -4.94 20.96
CA ALA A 53 -3.30 -5.94 20.41
C ALA A 53 -4.70 -5.88 21.02
N LYS A 54 -4.84 -5.43 22.28
CA LYS A 54 -6.16 -5.27 22.94
C LYS A 54 -6.96 -4.13 22.33
N GLU A 55 -6.29 -3.09 21.88
CA GLU A 55 -6.92 -1.93 21.25
C GLU A 55 -7.19 -2.15 19.78
N ALA A 56 -6.26 -2.78 19.06
CA ALA A 56 -6.46 -3.23 17.70
C ALA A 56 -7.74 -4.09 17.60
N ARG A 57 -7.94 -5.06 18.51
CA ARG A 57 -9.16 -5.88 18.59
C ARG A 57 -10.47 -5.11 18.76
N ARG A 58 -10.42 -3.86 19.22
CA ARG A 58 -11.60 -3.01 19.44
C ARG A 58 -11.87 -2.06 18.28
N SER A 59 -11.04 -2.06 17.24
CA SER A 59 -11.28 -1.25 16.05
C SER A 59 -12.58 -1.69 15.38
N SER A 60 -13.36 -0.72 14.91
CA SER A 60 -14.59 -0.95 14.14
C SER A 60 -14.43 -0.58 12.65
N LEU A 61 -13.35 0.12 12.32
CA LEU A 61 -12.92 0.42 10.96
C LEU A 61 -11.41 0.32 10.88
N VAL A 62 -10.92 -0.48 9.95
CA VAL A 62 -9.50 -0.65 9.67
C VAL A 62 -9.26 -0.30 8.21
N PHE A 63 -8.36 0.65 7.98
CA PHE A 63 -7.75 0.86 6.67
C PHE A 63 -6.50 0.00 6.58
N VAL A 64 -6.25 -0.58 5.41
CA VAL A 64 -5.07 -1.40 5.18
C VAL A 64 -4.30 -0.91 3.96
N ALA A 65 -2.97 -0.96 4.04
CA ALA A 65 -2.01 -0.65 2.98
C ALA A 65 -0.73 -1.45 3.28
N HIS A 66 0.07 -1.80 2.28
CA HIS A 66 1.29 -2.58 2.50
C HIS A 66 2.57 -1.73 2.44
N LEU A 67 3.65 -2.25 3.04
CA LEU A 67 4.93 -1.53 3.23
C LEU A 67 6.08 -2.08 2.39
N ASP A 68 5.88 -3.24 1.77
CA ASP A 68 6.87 -3.81 0.87
C ASP A 68 6.67 -3.34 -0.57
N HIS A 69 7.60 -3.74 -1.42
CA HIS A 69 7.56 -3.56 -2.86
C HIS A 69 8.42 -4.67 -3.47
N PRO A 70 8.16 -5.16 -4.70
CA PRO A 70 8.97 -6.21 -5.29
C PRO A 70 10.47 -5.92 -5.25
N GLY A 71 11.24 -6.92 -4.87
CA GLY A 71 12.64 -6.74 -4.51
C GLY A 71 13.34 -8.05 -4.20
N ILE A 72 14.58 -7.98 -3.72
CA ILE A 72 15.45 -9.14 -3.55
C ILE A 72 15.71 -9.37 -2.07
N VAL A 73 15.50 -10.60 -1.61
CA VAL A 73 15.99 -11.07 -0.30
C VAL A 73 17.38 -11.68 -0.50
N ILE A 74 18.39 -11.05 0.11
CA ILE A 74 19.78 -11.52 0.01
C ILE A 74 19.99 -12.69 0.99
N LYS A 75 20.53 -13.79 0.45
CA LYS A 75 20.79 -15.04 1.16
C LYS A 75 22.26 -15.24 1.51
N GLY A 76 23.16 -14.51 0.86
CA GLY A 76 24.58 -14.60 1.16
C GLY A 76 25.43 -13.63 0.35
N PHE A 77 26.64 -13.40 0.84
CA PHE A 77 27.68 -12.65 0.17
C PHE A 77 28.86 -13.56 -0.15
N ARG A 78 29.61 -13.21 -1.19
CA ARG A 78 30.88 -13.86 -1.53
C ARG A 78 31.88 -12.82 -2.01
N GLN A 79 33.14 -13.01 -1.65
CA GLN A 79 34.25 -12.26 -2.22
C GLN A 79 34.99 -13.13 -3.23
N SER A 80 35.33 -12.56 -4.39
CA SER A 80 36.14 -13.24 -5.40
C SER A 80 36.98 -12.24 -6.17
N ARG A 81 38.30 -12.48 -6.24
CA ARG A 81 39.27 -11.62 -6.96
C ARG A 81 39.12 -10.12 -6.59
N GLY A 82 38.98 -9.82 -5.29
CA GLY A 82 38.83 -8.46 -4.77
C GLY A 82 37.46 -7.81 -4.96
N ARG A 83 36.52 -8.47 -5.66
CA ARG A 83 35.15 -8.01 -5.91
C ARG A 83 34.19 -8.69 -4.94
N ILE A 84 33.07 -8.03 -4.66
CA ILE A 84 32.06 -8.51 -3.74
C ILE A 84 30.76 -8.76 -4.50
N PHE A 85 30.16 -9.92 -4.23
CA PHE A 85 28.90 -10.32 -4.81
C PHE A 85 27.88 -10.68 -3.74
N ALA A 86 26.63 -10.39 -4.00
CA ALA A 86 25.49 -10.83 -3.19
C ALA A 86 24.61 -11.75 -4.02
N ARG A 87 24.08 -12.80 -3.39
CA ARG A 87 23.11 -13.71 -4.01
C ARG A 87 21.80 -13.64 -3.25
N GLY A 88 20.69 -13.60 -3.98
CA GLY A 88 19.38 -13.49 -3.39
C GLY A 88 18.28 -14.05 -4.28
N GLU A 89 17.07 -13.99 -3.76
CA GLU A 89 15.85 -14.35 -4.46
C GLU A 89 14.98 -13.11 -4.62
N PHE A 90 14.52 -12.85 -5.85
CA PHE A 90 13.56 -11.81 -6.17
C PHE A 90 12.16 -12.29 -5.78
N LEU A 91 11.45 -11.46 -5.02
CA LEU A 91 10.12 -11.71 -4.50
C LEU A 91 9.16 -10.62 -5.01
N GLY A 92 7.90 -11.00 -5.24
CA GLY A 92 6.92 -10.15 -5.94
C GLY A 92 6.96 -10.32 -7.45
N ASN A 93 6.04 -9.64 -8.14
CA ASN A 93 6.06 -9.56 -9.60
C ASN A 93 6.99 -8.42 -10.06
N GLY A 94 7.71 -8.55 -11.18
CA GLY A 94 8.66 -7.51 -11.58
C GLY A 94 9.22 -7.66 -13.00
N PRO A 95 10.01 -6.68 -13.48
CA PRO A 95 10.55 -6.67 -14.83
C PRO A 95 11.47 -7.87 -15.07
N MET A 96 11.25 -8.56 -16.18
CA MET A 96 11.91 -9.85 -16.43
C MET A 96 13.41 -9.71 -16.68
N ASP A 97 13.82 -8.66 -17.39
CA ASP A 97 15.23 -8.39 -17.66
C ASP A 97 15.72 -7.19 -16.87
N ILE A 98 16.44 -7.49 -15.79
CA ILE A 98 17.10 -6.53 -14.91
C ILE A 98 18.62 -6.65 -15.00
N ARG A 99 19.16 -7.32 -16.02
CA ARG A 99 20.62 -7.46 -16.16
C ARG A 99 21.26 -6.08 -16.33
N ASN A 100 22.38 -5.86 -15.65
CA ASN A 100 23.09 -4.59 -15.57
C ASN A 100 22.29 -3.43 -14.96
N PHE A 101 21.17 -3.72 -14.30
CA PHE A 101 20.37 -2.69 -13.63
C PHE A 101 20.95 -2.34 -12.26
N ASN A 102 20.84 -1.07 -11.89
CA ASN A 102 21.30 -0.56 -10.60
C ASN A 102 20.41 -1.04 -9.45
N VAL A 103 21.02 -1.32 -8.32
CA VAL A 103 20.33 -1.74 -7.09
C VAL A 103 20.91 -1.03 -5.88
N LYS A 104 20.10 -0.87 -4.84
CA LYS A 104 20.58 -0.62 -3.48
C LYS A 104 20.47 -1.90 -2.68
N VAL A 105 21.59 -2.37 -2.14
CA VAL A 105 21.65 -3.47 -1.18
C VAL A 105 21.70 -2.88 0.22
N PHE A 106 20.90 -3.40 1.14
CA PHE A 106 20.75 -2.82 2.47
C PHE A 106 20.56 -3.88 3.55
N SER A 107 21.08 -3.60 4.75
CA SER A 107 20.70 -4.29 5.97
C SER A 107 19.36 -3.78 6.45
N ASP A 108 18.45 -4.67 6.86
CA ASP A 108 17.16 -4.25 7.41
C ASP A 108 17.30 -3.62 8.82
N VAL A 109 18.34 -4.03 9.56
CA VAL A 109 18.55 -3.66 10.97
C VAL A 109 19.63 -2.59 11.18
N ASN A 110 20.49 -2.35 10.19
CA ASN A 110 21.64 -1.45 10.33
C ASN A 110 21.64 -0.34 9.28
N ALA A 111 21.42 0.91 9.73
CA ALA A 111 21.32 2.08 8.87
C ALA A 111 22.63 2.48 8.16
N LEU A 112 23.79 1.97 8.59
CA LEU A 112 25.08 2.25 7.94
C LEU A 112 25.39 1.28 6.80
N MET A 113 24.68 0.14 6.76
CA MET A 113 24.96 -0.96 5.83
C MET A 113 24.09 -0.83 4.58
N VAL A 114 24.40 0.16 3.75
CA VAL A 114 23.77 0.39 2.44
C VAL A 114 24.83 0.52 1.36
N PHE A 115 24.65 -0.21 0.26
CA PHE A 115 25.62 -0.32 -0.81
C PHE A 115 24.96 -0.13 -2.17
N ASP A 116 25.66 0.55 -3.06
CA ASP A 116 25.38 0.50 -4.48
C ASP A 116 25.78 -0.86 -5.05
N GLY A 117 24.99 -1.34 -6.01
CA GLY A 117 25.30 -2.55 -6.75
C GLY A 117 24.66 -2.58 -8.12
N VAL A 118 25.01 -3.61 -8.87
CA VAL A 118 24.51 -3.86 -10.22
C VAL A 118 24.17 -5.34 -10.35
N VAL A 119 23.02 -5.63 -10.95
CA VAL A 119 22.62 -7.00 -11.25
C VAL A 119 23.52 -7.59 -12.35
N LYS A 120 24.12 -8.74 -12.10
CA LYS A 120 25.00 -9.42 -13.07
C LYS A 120 24.32 -10.57 -13.78
N SER A 121 23.55 -11.35 -13.04
CA SER A 121 22.81 -12.47 -13.61
C SER A 121 21.50 -12.67 -12.88
N ARG A 122 20.55 -13.25 -13.59
CA ARG A 122 19.27 -13.67 -13.05
C ARG A 122 18.79 -14.96 -13.71
N THR A 123 18.00 -15.75 -13.00
CA THR A 123 17.17 -16.82 -13.58
C THR A 123 15.77 -16.31 -13.89
N LYS A 124 15.04 -17.01 -14.78
CA LYS A 124 13.65 -16.68 -15.12
C LYS A 124 12.72 -17.38 -14.12
N GLY A 125 11.89 -16.58 -13.45
CA GLY A 125 10.76 -17.04 -12.67
C GLY A 125 9.43 -16.88 -13.41
N PRO A 126 8.32 -17.31 -12.79
CA PRO A 126 6.98 -17.23 -13.39
C PRO A 126 6.42 -15.80 -13.45
N ARG A 127 6.81 -14.94 -12.50
CA ARG A 127 6.29 -13.56 -12.36
C ARG A 127 7.41 -12.51 -12.33
N GLY A 128 8.59 -12.84 -12.85
CA GLY A 128 9.75 -11.96 -12.79
C GLY A 128 11.05 -12.75 -12.69
N PRO A 129 12.16 -12.10 -12.33
CA PRO A 129 13.40 -12.78 -11.96
C PRO A 129 13.15 -13.73 -10.77
N LYS A 130 13.98 -14.75 -10.62
CA LYS A 130 13.95 -15.62 -9.42
C LYS A 130 15.26 -15.50 -8.67
N ASP A 131 16.29 -16.23 -9.07
CA ASP A 131 17.60 -16.16 -8.43
C ASP A 131 18.39 -15.01 -9.05
N VAL A 132 18.99 -14.16 -8.22
CA VAL A 132 19.71 -12.96 -8.67
C VAL A 132 21.11 -12.95 -8.06
N GLU A 133 22.12 -12.64 -8.89
CA GLU A 133 23.47 -12.31 -8.43
C GLU A 133 23.76 -10.84 -8.73
N LEU A 134 24.23 -10.15 -7.70
CA LEU A 134 24.59 -8.74 -7.71
C LEU A 134 26.09 -8.62 -7.52
N GLU A 135 26.71 -7.66 -8.20
CA GLU A 135 28.01 -7.13 -7.78
C GLU A 135 27.76 -5.85 -6.98
N ILE A 136 28.39 -5.72 -5.81
CA ILE A 136 28.25 -4.54 -4.95
C ILE A 136 29.56 -3.76 -4.87
N ALA A 137 29.45 -2.45 -4.63
CA ALA A 137 30.59 -1.57 -4.44
C ALA A 137 31.51 -2.10 -3.33
N SER A 138 32.81 -2.22 -3.63
CA SER A 138 33.79 -2.82 -2.72
C SER A 138 34.25 -1.83 -1.65
N THR A 139 33.40 -1.59 -0.65
CA THR A 139 33.69 -0.71 0.49
C THR A 139 34.16 -1.53 1.71
N PRO A 140 34.83 -0.91 2.70
CA PRO A 140 35.17 -1.59 3.95
C PRO A 140 33.95 -2.21 4.66
N LEU A 141 32.81 -1.50 4.64
CA LEU A 141 31.55 -2.00 5.21
C LEU A 141 30.99 -3.20 4.44
N ALA A 142 31.05 -3.18 3.10
CA ALA A 142 30.64 -4.32 2.28
C ALA A 142 31.52 -5.56 2.52
N ARG A 143 32.83 -5.37 2.76
CA ARG A 143 33.75 -6.46 3.14
C ARG A 143 33.41 -7.02 4.52
N ALA A 144 33.05 -6.18 5.49
CA ALA A 144 32.60 -6.63 6.80
C ALA A 144 31.33 -7.50 6.70
N ALA A 145 30.38 -7.10 5.84
CA ALA A 145 29.16 -7.88 5.55
C ALA A 145 29.42 -9.27 4.93
N CYS A 146 30.58 -9.47 4.30
CA CYS A 146 30.95 -10.74 3.67
C CYS A 146 31.48 -11.81 4.64
N THR A 147 31.75 -11.45 5.89
CA THR A 147 32.14 -12.43 6.91
C THR A 147 30.91 -13.23 7.36
N GLU A 148 31.10 -14.45 7.85
CA GLU A 148 29.98 -15.25 8.39
C GLU A 148 29.27 -14.51 9.54
N LEU A 149 30.06 -13.90 10.43
CA LEU A 149 29.55 -13.07 11.52
C LEU A 149 28.80 -11.85 10.98
N GLY A 150 29.36 -11.16 9.98
CA GLY A 150 28.73 -9.99 9.36
C GLY A 150 27.38 -10.33 8.72
N LEU A 151 27.29 -11.41 7.95
CA LEU A 151 26.03 -11.84 7.34
C LEU A 151 24.93 -12.07 8.38
N LYS A 152 25.28 -12.69 9.52
CA LYS A 152 24.35 -13.01 10.62
C LYS A 152 24.00 -11.79 11.48
N SER A 153 25.02 -11.04 11.93
CA SER A 153 24.86 -9.95 12.92
C SER A 153 24.46 -8.62 12.31
N LEU A 154 24.73 -8.41 11.02
CA LEU A 154 24.36 -7.20 10.29
C LEU A 154 23.19 -7.44 9.35
N GLY A 155 22.70 -8.67 9.24
CA GLY A 155 21.47 -9.01 8.52
C GLY A 155 20.22 -8.89 9.41
N PRO A 156 19.03 -9.19 8.87
CA PRO A 156 18.81 -9.73 7.53
C PRO A 156 18.97 -8.67 6.44
N TRP A 157 19.16 -9.12 5.20
CA TRP A 157 19.55 -8.28 4.07
C TRP A 157 18.51 -8.26 2.96
N GLY A 158 18.37 -7.10 2.31
CA GLY A 158 17.50 -6.89 1.15
C GLY A 158 18.23 -6.13 0.03
N ALA A 159 17.62 -6.12 -1.14
CA ALA A 159 17.98 -5.19 -2.20
C ALA A 159 16.74 -4.77 -3.00
N CYS A 160 16.76 -3.57 -3.56
CA CYS A 160 15.71 -3.06 -4.44
C CYS A 160 16.32 -2.41 -5.68
N LEU A 161 15.57 -2.39 -6.78
CA LEU A 161 15.98 -1.71 -8.01
C LEU A 161 16.08 -0.19 -7.74
N TRP A 162 17.09 0.46 -8.33
CA TRP A 162 17.35 1.88 -8.13
C TRP A 162 17.41 2.63 -9.46
N TYR A 163 16.54 3.62 -9.63
CA TYR A 163 16.25 4.20 -10.93
C TYR A 163 16.96 5.55 -11.14
N PRO A 164 17.65 5.77 -12.28
CA PRO A 164 18.20 7.08 -12.61
C PRO A 164 17.14 8.20 -12.66
N GLY A 165 15.90 7.87 -13.04
CA GLY A 165 14.77 8.82 -13.05
C GLY A 165 14.27 9.24 -11.66
N ALA A 166 14.75 8.58 -10.60
CA ALA A 166 14.48 8.86 -9.19
C ALA A 166 15.76 8.62 -8.36
N PRO A 167 16.80 9.47 -8.51
CA PRO A 167 18.16 9.18 -8.04
C PRO A 167 18.28 9.03 -6.51
N HIS A 168 17.35 9.63 -5.76
CA HIS A 168 17.24 9.50 -4.31
C HIS A 168 16.13 8.52 -3.89
N GLY A 169 15.74 7.60 -4.77
CA GLY A 169 14.60 6.69 -4.57
C GLY A 169 13.26 7.33 -4.96
N VAL A 170 13.19 8.66 -4.92
CA VAL A 170 12.02 9.46 -5.30
C VAL A 170 12.42 10.76 -6.01
N ARG A 171 11.53 11.27 -6.87
CA ARG A 171 11.59 12.59 -7.49
C ARG A 171 10.18 13.15 -7.67
N HIS A 172 9.94 14.36 -7.20
CA HIS A 172 8.68 15.07 -7.46
C HIS A 172 8.87 16.05 -8.63
N ALA A 173 8.12 15.88 -9.71
CA ALA A 173 8.21 16.75 -10.89
C ALA A 173 6.91 16.73 -11.69
N ASN A 174 6.51 17.89 -12.23
CA ASN A 174 5.32 18.04 -13.08
C ASN A 174 4.03 17.47 -12.43
N GLY A 175 3.90 17.62 -11.10
CA GLY A 175 2.76 17.10 -10.34
C GLY A 175 2.76 15.58 -10.13
N LEU A 176 3.85 14.87 -10.46
CA LEU A 176 4.01 13.44 -10.28
C LEU A 176 5.06 13.14 -9.21
N TRP A 177 4.76 12.15 -8.37
CA TRP A 177 5.75 11.45 -7.55
C TRP A 177 6.28 10.27 -8.34
N ILE A 178 7.54 10.36 -8.78
CA ILE A 178 8.24 9.31 -9.53
C ILE A 178 9.17 8.60 -8.56
N THR A 179 9.03 7.29 -8.40
CA THR A 179 9.67 6.55 -7.30
C THR A 179 9.93 5.10 -7.68
N LYS A 180 10.75 4.42 -6.90
CA LYS A 180 10.93 2.97 -6.99
C LYS A 180 9.74 2.17 -6.46
N ALA A 181 8.95 2.74 -5.54
CA ALA A 181 7.95 1.99 -4.77
C ALA A 181 6.80 2.92 -4.36
N ALA A 182 5.97 3.31 -5.33
CA ALA A 182 4.70 3.97 -5.03
C ALA A 182 3.71 2.95 -4.47
N ASP A 183 3.74 1.72 -5.01
CA ASP A 183 2.98 0.57 -4.52
C ASP A 183 3.62 -0.07 -3.27
N ASP A 184 2.99 -0.03 -2.09
CA ASP A 184 1.85 0.83 -1.68
C ASP A 184 2.25 1.92 -0.68
N LEU A 185 3.52 2.33 -0.70
CA LEU A 185 4.00 3.40 0.17
C LEU A 185 3.25 4.71 -0.02
N ALA A 186 2.75 5.01 -1.22
CA ALA A 186 1.90 6.18 -1.46
C ALA A 186 0.55 6.08 -0.74
N GLY A 187 -0.09 4.90 -0.79
CA GLY A 187 -1.31 4.58 -0.05
C GLY A 187 -1.10 4.64 1.46
N ALA A 188 -0.04 4.03 1.96
CA ALA A 188 0.35 4.08 3.37
C ALA A 188 0.53 5.53 3.87
N CYS A 189 1.26 6.37 3.12
CA CYS A 189 1.44 7.78 3.46
C CYS A 189 0.09 8.55 3.45
N ALA A 190 -0.76 8.28 2.46
CA ALA A 190 -2.09 8.90 2.39
C ALA A 190 -2.97 8.52 3.59
N LEU A 191 -2.91 7.27 4.06
CA LEU A 191 -3.65 6.82 5.24
C LEU A 191 -3.22 7.54 6.51
N LEU A 192 -1.92 7.76 6.70
CA LEU A 192 -1.39 8.45 7.88
C LEU A 192 -1.81 9.92 7.92
N GLU A 193 -1.73 10.62 6.78
CA GLU A 193 -2.20 12.01 6.70
C GLU A 193 -3.73 12.08 6.80
N ALA A 194 -4.47 11.11 6.24
CA ALA A 194 -5.92 11.03 6.40
C ALA A 194 -6.33 10.85 7.87
N TYR A 195 -5.63 9.98 8.61
CA TYR A 195 -5.85 9.75 10.03
C TYR A 195 -5.60 11.02 10.86
N LYS A 196 -4.54 11.76 10.53
CA LYS A 196 -4.26 13.10 11.08
C LYS A 196 -5.41 14.06 10.83
N ASN A 197 -5.82 14.18 9.56
CA ASN A 197 -6.86 15.13 9.11
C ASN A 197 -8.26 14.77 9.61
N ALA A 198 -8.49 13.51 9.95
CA ALA A 198 -9.73 13.06 10.57
C ALA A 198 -9.80 13.35 12.08
N GLY A 199 -8.74 13.90 12.68
CA GLY A 199 -8.70 14.17 14.12
C GLY A 199 -8.41 12.92 14.96
N ARG A 200 -7.75 11.90 14.37
CA ARG A 200 -7.30 10.68 15.05
C ARG A 200 -8.45 9.94 15.76
N PRO A 201 -9.53 9.60 15.04
CA PRO A 201 -10.74 9.06 15.65
C PRO A 201 -10.45 7.74 16.38
N ARG A 202 -11.07 7.56 17.55
CA ARG A 202 -10.98 6.30 18.32
C ARG A 202 -11.71 5.18 17.59
N GLY A 203 -11.16 3.97 17.67
CA GLY A 203 -11.75 2.78 17.04
C GLY A 203 -11.56 2.73 15.51
N VAL A 204 -10.78 3.66 14.95
CA VAL A 204 -10.28 3.64 13.58
C VAL A 204 -8.78 3.39 13.61
N VAL A 205 -8.31 2.48 12.78
CA VAL A 205 -6.91 2.06 12.70
C VAL A 205 -6.44 2.05 11.25
N ALA A 206 -5.18 2.42 11.02
CA ALA A 206 -4.45 2.06 9.81
C ALA A 206 -3.53 0.88 10.11
N LEU A 207 -3.79 -0.26 9.47
CA LEU A 207 -2.98 -1.47 9.50
C LEU A 207 -2.02 -1.42 8.31
N LEU A 208 -0.73 -1.20 8.58
CA LEU A 208 0.30 -1.19 7.57
C LEU A 208 1.00 -2.55 7.56
N THR A 209 0.75 -3.33 6.52
CA THR A 209 1.12 -4.74 6.47
C THR A 209 2.49 -4.95 5.85
N ARG A 210 3.06 -6.11 6.13
CA ARG A 210 4.33 -6.55 5.56
C ARG A 210 4.13 -7.67 4.55
N ALA A 211 5.07 -7.80 3.62
CA ALA A 211 5.18 -8.91 2.67
C ALA A 211 3.85 -9.25 1.96
N GLU A 212 3.14 -8.24 1.46
CA GLU A 212 1.96 -8.40 0.61
C GLU A 212 2.35 -9.06 -0.71
N GLU A 213 3.44 -8.57 -1.33
CA GLU A 213 3.91 -8.97 -2.65
C GLU A 213 4.34 -10.44 -2.73
N SER A 214 4.64 -11.01 -1.56
CA SER A 214 5.03 -12.41 -1.40
C SER A 214 3.86 -13.32 -1.00
N GLY A 215 2.63 -12.81 -0.96
CA GLY A 215 1.42 -13.58 -0.70
C GLY A 215 0.68 -13.17 0.58
N PHE A 216 0.49 -11.87 0.81
CA PHE A 216 -0.35 -11.32 1.89
C PHE A 216 0.07 -11.76 3.29
N HIS A 217 1.37 -11.95 3.55
CA HIS A 217 1.83 -12.58 4.80
C HIS A 217 1.38 -11.83 6.05
N GLY A 218 1.50 -10.49 6.04
CA GLY A 218 1.05 -9.62 7.11
C GLY A 218 -0.44 -9.76 7.38
N THR A 219 -1.27 -9.56 6.34
CA THR A 219 -2.74 -9.69 6.43
C THR A 219 -3.19 -11.08 6.85
N LEU A 220 -2.64 -12.15 6.27
CA LEU A 220 -3.02 -13.52 6.61
C LEU A 220 -2.68 -13.89 8.05
N ALA A 221 -1.61 -13.31 8.63
CA ALA A 221 -1.32 -13.51 10.05
C ALA A 221 -2.39 -12.90 10.96
N VAL A 222 -2.86 -11.68 10.65
CA VAL A 222 -3.97 -11.01 11.37
C VAL A 222 -5.24 -11.84 11.32
N LEU A 223 -5.57 -12.35 10.13
CA LEU A 223 -6.76 -13.16 9.87
C LEU A 223 -6.69 -14.52 10.59
N LYS A 224 -5.58 -15.25 10.47
CA LYS A 224 -5.39 -16.56 11.13
C LYS A 224 -5.45 -16.45 12.65
N LYS A 225 -4.93 -15.37 13.23
CA LYS A 225 -4.99 -15.09 14.68
C LYS A 225 -6.35 -14.58 15.15
N LYS A 226 -7.32 -14.38 14.24
CA LYS A 226 -8.64 -13.80 14.53
C LYS A 226 -8.52 -12.50 15.33
N MET A 227 -7.56 -11.67 14.95
CA MET A 227 -7.27 -10.44 15.71
C MET A 227 -8.36 -9.37 15.53
N LEU A 228 -9.20 -9.49 14.51
CA LEU A 228 -10.34 -8.63 14.26
C LEU A 228 -11.62 -9.48 14.19
N ASP A 229 -12.74 -8.91 14.64
CA ASP A 229 -14.05 -9.55 14.53
C ASP A 229 -14.74 -9.13 13.22
N PRO A 230 -14.98 -10.04 12.26
CA PRO A 230 -15.61 -9.70 10.99
C PRO A 230 -17.01 -9.12 11.13
N LYS A 231 -17.75 -9.45 12.21
CA LYS A 231 -19.10 -8.92 12.45
C LYS A 231 -19.09 -7.47 12.94
N ARG A 232 -17.95 -6.96 13.43
CA ARG A 232 -17.82 -5.64 14.04
C ARG A 232 -16.84 -4.71 13.33
N THR A 233 -16.01 -5.25 12.44
CA THR A 233 -14.92 -4.52 11.80
C THR A 233 -15.18 -4.38 10.30
N LEU A 234 -15.19 -3.14 9.83
CA LEU A 234 -15.17 -2.80 8.41
C LEU A 234 -13.72 -2.67 7.93
N MET A 235 -13.43 -3.15 6.73
CA MET A 235 -12.07 -3.12 6.14
C MET A 235 -12.05 -2.26 4.88
N VAL A 236 -11.13 -1.30 4.78
CA VAL A 236 -10.91 -0.51 3.56
C VAL A 236 -9.48 -0.71 3.08
N SER A 237 -9.31 -1.40 1.95
CA SER A 237 -8.00 -1.58 1.29
C SER A 237 -7.66 -0.34 0.49
N VAL A 238 -6.55 0.31 0.84
CA VAL A 238 -5.94 1.33 -0.01
C VAL A 238 -4.83 0.65 -0.80
N GLU A 239 -4.77 0.92 -2.09
CA GLU A 239 -3.84 0.26 -3.01
C GLU A 239 -3.34 1.24 -4.06
N THR A 240 -2.09 1.15 -4.45
CA THR A 240 -1.55 1.94 -5.56
C THR A 240 -1.47 1.02 -6.78
N SER A 241 -2.47 1.13 -7.64
CA SER A 241 -2.76 0.11 -8.65
C SER A 241 -2.56 0.63 -10.06
N SER A 242 -2.20 -0.28 -10.98
CA SER A 242 -2.09 -0.02 -12.42
C SER A 242 -3.19 0.88 -12.96
N GLN A 243 -2.82 1.90 -13.73
CA GLN A 243 -3.81 2.66 -14.50
C GLN A 243 -4.56 1.74 -15.47
N LEU A 244 -5.87 1.99 -15.61
CA LEU A 244 -6.78 1.31 -16.52
C LEU A 244 -7.79 2.33 -17.06
N PRO A 245 -8.54 2.04 -18.15
CA PRO A 245 -9.67 2.89 -18.52
C PRO A 245 -10.65 3.06 -17.35
N GLY A 246 -10.96 4.29 -16.93
CA GLY A 246 -11.76 4.55 -15.73
C GLY A 246 -11.04 4.35 -14.38
N ALA A 247 -9.72 4.18 -14.41
CA ALA A 247 -8.79 4.30 -13.29
C ALA A 247 -7.52 5.00 -13.81
N GLU A 248 -7.71 6.25 -14.25
CA GLU A 248 -6.73 7.03 -14.97
C GLU A 248 -5.99 8.00 -14.04
N LEU A 249 -4.71 8.21 -14.33
CA LEU A 249 -3.85 9.10 -13.56
C LEU A 249 -4.34 10.57 -13.62
N GLY A 250 -4.31 11.25 -12.48
CA GLY A 250 -4.67 12.66 -12.33
C GLY A 250 -6.19 12.92 -12.36
N LYS A 251 -7.01 11.87 -12.47
CA LYS A 251 -8.49 11.97 -12.48
C LYS A 251 -9.12 11.73 -11.11
N GLY A 252 -8.30 11.66 -10.06
CA GLY A 252 -8.71 11.46 -8.69
C GLY A 252 -8.69 9.98 -8.26
N PRO A 253 -8.83 9.72 -6.95
CA PRO A 253 -8.81 8.37 -6.40
C PRO A 253 -9.95 7.53 -6.97
N VAL A 254 -9.71 6.22 -7.07
CA VAL A 254 -10.69 5.26 -7.55
C VAL A 254 -11.41 4.64 -6.35
N VAL A 255 -12.73 4.75 -6.28
CA VAL A 255 -13.55 3.90 -5.41
C VAL A 255 -13.58 2.51 -6.04
N ARG A 256 -12.89 1.55 -5.42
CA ARG A 256 -12.73 0.18 -5.92
C ARG A 256 -13.96 -0.64 -5.56
N LEU A 257 -14.66 -1.13 -6.58
CA LEU A 257 -15.89 -1.93 -6.46
C LEU A 257 -15.62 -3.41 -6.19
N GLY A 258 -14.41 -3.85 -6.49
CA GLY A 258 -13.98 -5.23 -6.49
C GLY A 258 -12.62 -5.35 -7.15
N ASP A 259 -12.15 -6.57 -7.25
CA ASP A 259 -10.90 -6.94 -7.87
C ASP A 259 -11.07 -8.14 -8.81
N ARG A 260 -9.97 -8.72 -9.29
CA ARG A 260 -10.01 -9.89 -10.19
C ARG A 260 -10.74 -11.10 -9.59
N ALA A 261 -10.76 -11.24 -8.27
CA ALA A 261 -11.29 -12.41 -7.58
C ALA A 261 -12.67 -12.18 -6.96
N THR A 262 -12.94 -10.99 -6.43
CA THR A 262 -14.17 -10.74 -5.67
C THR A 262 -14.78 -9.37 -5.94
N ILE A 263 -16.11 -9.31 -5.91
CA ILE A 263 -16.85 -8.06 -5.74
C ILE A 263 -16.90 -7.74 -4.24
N PHE A 264 -16.67 -6.47 -3.91
CA PHE A 264 -16.63 -6.00 -2.54
C PHE A 264 -18.05 -5.79 -1.98
N SER A 265 -18.16 -5.50 -0.69
CA SER A 265 -19.44 -5.47 0.01
C SER A 265 -20.36 -4.36 -0.53
N PRO A 266 -21.49 -4.68 -1.19
CA PRO A 266 -22.28 -3.69 -1.93
C PRO A 266 -22.73 -2.51 -1.07
N ALA A 267 -23.22 -2.79 0.13
CA ALA A 267 -23.67 -1.77 1.08
C ALA A 267 -22.53 -0.83 1.51
N PHE A 268 -21.37 -1.40 1.81
CA PHE A 268 -20.23 -0.63 2.31
C PHE A 268 -19.57 0.19 1.20
N VAL A 269 -19.42 -0.40 0.00
CA VAL A 269 -18.97 0.30 -1.20
C VAL A 269 -19.92 1.44 -1.55
N TYR A 270 -21.24 1.22 -1.50
CA TYR A 270 -22.23 2.28 -1.72
C TYR A 270 -22.05 3.43 -0.73
N TRP A 271 -21.86 3.13 0.56
CA TRP A 271 -21.61 4.15 1.57
C TRP A 271 -20.30 4.93 1.31
N VAL A 272 -19.20 4.25 0.98
CA VAL A 272 -17.92 4.89 0.60
C VAL A 272 -18.10 5.79 -0.61
N GLN A 273 -18.84 5.34 -1.63
CA GLN A 273 -19.15 6.15 -2.80
C GLN A 273 -20.00 7.37 -2.46
N ALA A 274 -20.97 7.25 -1.55
CA ALA A 274 -21.74 8.39 -1.08
C ALA A 274 -20.84 9.46 -0.43
N ARG A 275 -19.85 9.05 0.37
CA ARG A 275 -18.83 9.98 0.92
C ARG A 275 -18.03 10.69 -0.18
N ALA A 276 -17.65 9.98 -1.24
CA ALA A 276 -16.94 10.56 -2.38
C ALA A 276 -17.83 11.56 -3.16
N ALA A 277 -19.10 11.24 -3.37
CA ALA A 277 -20.07 12.10 -4.04
C ALA A 277 -20.34 13.39 -3.24
N GLU A 278 -20.49 13.29 -1.92
CA GLU A 278 -20.63 14.45 -1.03
C GLU A 278 -19.41 15.37 -1.09
N LEU A 279 -18.19 14.80 -1.10
CA LEU A 279 -16.96 15.57 -1.26
C LEU A 279 -16.92 16.28 -2.62
N ALA A 280 -17.29 15.60 -3.71
CA ALA A 280 -17.31 16.19 -5.05
C ALA A 280 -18.36 17.30 -5.19
N ALA A 281 -19.48 17.20 -4.47
CA ALA A 281 -20.50 18.24 -4.41
C ALA A 281 -20.02 19.47 -3.61
N ALA A 282 -19.30 19.25 -2.51
CA ALA A 282 -18.79 20.33 -1.65
C ALA A 282 -17.52 21.01 -2.21
N ASP A 283 -16.65 20.26 -2.89
CA ASP A 283 -15.40 20.74 -3.50
C ASP A 283 -15.36 20.38 -4.98
N ARG A 284 -15.63 21.37 -5.85
CA ARG A 284 -15.64 21.17 -7.32
C ARG A 284 -14.28 20.70 -7.88
N LYS A 285 -13.18 20.91 -7.15
CA LYS A 285 -11.84 20.42 -7.53
C LYS A 285 -11.64 18.95 -7.17
N PHE A 286 -12.37 18.42 -6.19
CA PHE A 286 -12.32 17.00 -5.89
C PHE A 286 -13.01 16.20 -6.99
N LYS A 287 -12.24 15.31 -7.62
CA LYS A 287 -12.72 14.31 -8.58
C LYS A 287 -12.45 12.94 -8.00
N TYR A 288 -13.24 11.98 -8.43
CA TYR A 288 -13.02 10.57 -8.11
C TYR A 288 -13.53 9.72 -9.26
N GLN A 289 -13.01 8.50 -9.31
CA GLN A 289 -13.36 7.49 -10.29
C GLN A 289 -13.99 6.29 -9.58
N ARG A 290 -14.58 5.37 -10.34
CA ARG A 290 -15.20 4.17 -9.76
C ARG A 290 -15.06 3.01 -10.73
N ARG A 291 -14.43 1.91 -10.29
CA ARG A 291 -14.12 0.77 -11.15
C ARG A 291 -13.94 -0.53 -10.35
N VAL A 292 -14.24 -1.67 -10.98
CA VAL A 292 -13.71 -2.99 -10.58
C VAL A 292 -12.28 -3.08 -11.10
N MET A 293 -11.29 -3.19 -10.20
CA MET A 293 -9.87 -3.26 -10.59
C MET A 293 -9.49 -4.72 -10.87
N ASP A 294 -9.78 -5.17 -12.08
CA ASP A 294 -9.78 -6.55 -12.56
C ASP A 294 -8.41 -7.12 -12.94
N GLY A 295 -7.32 -6.34 -12.85
CA GLY A 295 -5.97 -6.78 -13.19
C GLY A 295 -5.30 -7.71 -12.17
N GLY A 296 -5.71 -7.65 -10.90
CA GLY A 296 -5.07 -8.36 -9.80
C GLY A 296 -5.98 -8.52 -8.59
N THR A 297 -5.46 -9.17 -7.56
CA THR A 297 -6.07 -9.26 -6.22
C THR A 297 -5.38 -8.27 -5.29
N CYS A 298 -5.99 -7.95 -4.16
CA CYS A 298 -5.34 -7.15 -3.11
C CYS A 298 -5.77 -7.65 -1.73
N GLU A 299 -5.35 -6.97 -0.65
CA GLU A 299 -5.66 -7.42 0.71
C GLU A 299 -7.17 -7.48 0.99
N ALA A 300 -7.98 -6.64 0.34
CA ALA A 300 -9.44 -6.73 0.34
C ALA A 300 -9.95 -8.14 0.01
N THR A 301 -9.33 -8.83 -0.96
CA THR A 301 -9.69 -10.20 -1.34
C THR A 301 -9.58 -11.12 -0.11
N ALA A 302 -8.46 -11.04 0.61
CA ALA A 302 -8.20 -11.87 1.77
C ALA A 302 -9.20 -11.59 2.90
N PHE A 303 -9.46 -10.31 3.21
CA PHE A 303 -10.48 -9.96 4.21
C PHE A 303 -11.89 -10.42 3.82
N ASN A 304 -12.26 -10.30 2.54
CA ASN A 304 -13.56 -10.74 2.03
C ASN A 304 -13.73 -12.26 2.17
N CYS A 305 -12.70 -13.04 1.82
CA CYS A 305 -12.67 -14.50 2.01
C CYS A 305 -12.86 -14.94 3.47
N PHE A 306 -12.51 -14.08 4.44
CA PHE A 306 -12.68 -14.33 5.87
C PHE A 306 -13.97 -13.71 6.45
N GLY A 307 -14.90 -13.24 5.60
CA GLY A 307 -16.24 -12.80 5.99
C GLY A 307 -16.34 -11.36 6.50
N PHE A 308 -15.27 -10.56 6.33
CA PHE A 308 -15.31 -9.13 6.61
C PHE A 308 -16.12 -8.40 5.54
N GLN A 309 -16.73 -7.27 5.93
CA GLN A 309 -17.23 -6.33 4.95
C GLN A 309 -16.09 -5.44 4.47
N VAL A 310 -15.89 -5.43 3.15
CA VAL A 310 -14.73 -4.79 2.52
C VAL A 310 -15.18 -3.71 1.53
N ALA A 311 -14.37 -2.66 1.44
CA ALA A 311 -14.36 -1.69 0.34
C ALA A 311 -12.90 -1.41 -0.03
N GLY A 312 -12.66 -0.70 -1.15
CA GLY A 312 -11.31 -0.30 -1.49
C GLY A 312 -11.23 1.10 -2.10
N ILE A 313 -10.04 1.67 -2.04
CA ILE A 313 -9.67 2.94 -2.66
C ILE A 313 -8.35 2.71 -3.39
N SER A 314 -8.21 3.19 -4.62
CA SER A 314 -6.94 3.07 -5.35
C SER A 314 -6.38 4.41 -5.78
N VAL A 315 -5.05 4.51 -5.71
CA VAL A 315 -4.25 5.53 -6.41
C VAL A 315 -3.87 4.95 -7.76
N PRO A 316 -4.28 5.56 -8.90
CA PRO A 316 -3.81 5.14 -10.21
C PRO A 316 -2.28 5.30 -10.35
N LEU A 317 -1.64 4.36 -11.05
CA LEU A 317 -0.19 4.23 -11.12
C LEU A 317 0.32 3.98 -12.54
N PHE A 318 1.41 4.66 -12.92
CA PHE A 318 2.26 4.27 -14.04
C PHE A 318 3.27 3.21 -13.64
N ASN A 319 3.56 2.29 -14.56
CA ASN A 319 4.63 1.29 -14.45
C ASN A 319 4.53 0.42 -13.19
N TYR A 320 3.33 -0.08 -12.88
CA TYR A 320 3.10 -1.00 -11.75
C TYR A 320 4.17 -2.10 -11.69
N HIS A 321 4.74 -2.30 -10.51
CA HIS A 321 5.87 -3.19 -10.23
C HIS A 321 7.15 -2.83 -11.00
N ASN A 322 7.29 -1.54 -11.30
CA ASN A 322 8.32 -0.98 -12.17
C ASN A 322 8.37 -1.59 -13.58
N ILE A 323 7.23 -2.04 -14.12
CA ILE A 323 7.15 -2.65 -15.45
C ILE A 323 6.57 -1.64 -16.44
N SER A 324 7.41 -1.13 -17.35
CA SER A 324 6.96 -0.28 -18.45
C SER A 324 6.07 -1.03 -19.45
N LYS A 325 5.46 -0.30 -20.40
CA LYS A 325 4.66 -0.90 -21.48
C LYS A 325 5.43 -1.92 -22.32
N SER A 326 6.75 -1.78 -22.45
CA SER A 326 7.62 -2.72 -23.17
C SER A 326 8.13 -3.86 -22.30
N GLY A 327 7.81 -3.86 -21.00
CA GLY A 327 8.32 -4.84 -20.02
C GLY A 327 9.68 -4.48 -19.42
N ALA A 328 10.28 -3.36 -19.82
CA ALA A 328 11.56 -2.87 -19.29
C ALA A 328 11.40 -2.26 -17.89
N PRO A 329 12.46 -2.32 -17.04
CA PRO A 329 12.46 -1.72 -15.72
C PRO A 329 12.40 -0.19 -15.79
N GLU A 330 11.32 0.41 -15.30
CA GLU A 330 11.13 1.87 -15.22
C GLU A 330 10.52 2.27 -13.86
N PRO A 331 10.83 3.46 -13.33
CA PRO A 331 10.25 3.89 -12.07
C PRO A 331 8.72 3.98 -12.17
N GLU A 332 8.09 3.75 -11.03
CA GLU A 332 6.67 4.00 -10.81
C GLU A 332 6.37 5.48 -10.74
N ALA A 333 5.14 5.87 -11.08
CA ALA A 333 4.71 7.25 -10.89
C ALA A 333 3.21 7.40 -10.57
N VAL A 334 2.91 8.21 -9.56
CA VAL A 334 1.54 8.59 -9.15
C VAL A 334 1.34 10.09 -9.24
N ALA A 335 0.12 10.54 -9.57
CA ALA A 335 -0.19 11.97 -9.52
C ALA A 335 -0.36 12.43 -8.06
N ALA A 336 0.28 13.54 -7.71
CA ALA A 336 0.16 14.13 -6.37
C ALA A 336 -1.31 14.44 -6.02
N SER A 337 -2.10 14.89 -6.99
CA SER A 337 -3.54 15.15 -6.82
C SER A 337 -4.36 13.90 -6.48
N ASP A 338 -3.96 12.73 -6.98
CA ASP A 338 -4.68 11.48 -6.70
C ASP A 338 -4.40 11.01 -5.28
N VAL A 339 -3.14 11.11 -4.83
CA VAL A 339 -2.74 10.80 -3.45
C VAL A 339 -3.45 11.76 -2.46
N GLU A 340 -3.47 13.05 -2.75
CA GLU A 340 -4.24 14.04 -1.99
C GLU A 340 -5.75 13.73 -1.98
N GLY A 341 -6.28 13.25 -3.10
CA GLY A 341 -7.66 12.80 -3.20
C GLY A 341 -7.94 11.59 -2.31
N VAL A 342 -7.03 10.62 -2.22
CA VAL A 342 -7.14 9.52 -1.23
C VAL A 342 -7.17 10.09 0.19
N VAL A 343 -6.31 11.05 0.53
CA VAL A 343 -6.32 11.69 1.85
C VAL A 343 -7.69 12.33 2.17
N LYS A 344 -8.26 13.06 1.21
CA LYS A 344 -9.58 13.70 1.36
C LYS A 344 -10.68 12.66 1.56
N LEU A 345 -10.71 11.62 0.73
CA LEU A 345 -11.73 10.56 0.79
C LEU A 345 -11.61 9.73 2.07
N ALA A 346 -10.42 9.22 2.37
CA ALA A 346 -10.17 8.42 3.57
C ALA A 346 -10.47 9.22 4.84
N SER A 347 -10.06 10.49 4.94
CA SER A 347 -10.39 11.32 6.11
C SER A 347 -11.89 11.58 6.25
N SER A 348 -12.63 11.72 5.14
CA SER A 348 -14.10 11.85 5.14
C SER A 348 -14.78 10.56 5.62
N ILE A 349 -14.29 9.40 5.21
CA ILE A 349 -14.75 8.09 5.69
C ILE A 349 -14.49 7.95 7.19
N MET A 350 -13.27 8.25 7.63
CA MET A 350 -12.88 8.16 9.05
C MET A 350 -13.74 9.06 9.95
N ARG A 351 -14.01 10.31 9.54
CA ARG A 351 -14.90 11.24 10.27
C ARG A 351 -16.37 10.81 10.25
N GLY A 352 -16.81 10.26 9.12
CA GLY A 352 -18.19 9.80 8.96
C GLY A 352 -18.50 8.50 9.71
N HIS A 353 -17.48 7.72 10.09
CA HIS A 353 -17.65 6.39 10.66
C HIS A 353 -18.19 6.39 12.10
N ARG A 354 -19.04 5.41 12.40
CA ARG A 354 -19.58 5.12 13.74
C ARG A 354 -19.41 3.63 14.03
N ALA A 355 -19.15 3.26 15.27
CA ALA A 355 -18.93 1.86 15.66
C ALA A 355 -20.11 0.92 15.33
N SER A 356 -21.33 1.44 15.22
CA SER A 356 -22.52 0.69 14.83
C SER A 356 -22.60 0.36 13.34
N HIS A 357 -21.83 1.04 12.47
CA HIS A 357 -21.95 0.91 11.02
C HIS A 357 -21.78 -0.51 10.50
N ALA A 358 -20.84 -1.29 11.03
CA ALA A 358 -20.66 -2.69 10.63
C ALA A 358 -21.97 -3.51 10.77
N ARG A 359 -22.75 -3.25 11.83
CA ARG A 359 -24.04 -3.89 12.03
C ARG A 359 -25.12 -3.30 11.13
N THR A 360 -25.24 -1.97 11.10
CA THR A 360 -26.23 -1.26 10.29
C THR A 360 -26.12 -1.61 8.80
N LEU A 361 -24.90 -1.73 8.26
CA LEU A 361 -24.69 -2.09 6.86
C LEU A 361 -24.98 -3.56 6.55
N ARG A 362 -25.05 -4.45 7.56
CA ARG A 362 -25.48 -5.84 7.38
C ARG A 362 -27.01 -5.96 7.41
N ASP A 363 -27.64 -5.25 8.35
CA ASP A 363 -29.06 -5.41 8.63
C ASP A 363 -29.95 -4.53 7.73
N ASP A 364 -29.49 -3.31 7.40
CA ASP A 364 -30.27 -2.24 6.74
C ASP A 364 -29.51 -1.58 5.56
N ALA A 365 -28.65 -2.37 4.89
CA ALA A 365 -27.67 -1.99 3.86
C ALA A 365 -28.04 -0.84 2.89
N PHE A 366 -29.29 -0.79 2.42
CA PHE A 366 -29.73 0.12 1.37
C PHE A 366 -30.94 0.97 1.76
N LYS A 367 -31.26 1.06 3.05
CA LYS A 367 -32.47 1.76 3.54
C LYS A 367 -32.63 3.17 2.97
N ASP A 368 -31.56 3.96 2.96
CA ASP A 368 -31.59 5.33 2.42
C ASP A 368 -31.82 5.34 0.90
N TYR A 369 -31.22 4.39 0.17
CA TYR A 369 -31.41 4.26 -1.26
C TYR A 369 -32.84 3.81 -1.59
N THR A 370 -33.36 2.81 -0.87
CA THR A 370 -34.75 2.36 -0.99
C THR A 370 -35.73 3.49 -0.68
N ALA A 371 -35.48 4.29 0.35
CA ALA A 371 -36.30 5.46 0.67
C ALA A 371 -36.29 6.49 -0.47
N ARG A 372 -35.12 6.75 -1.08
CA ARG A 372 -35.01 7.64 -2.26
C ARG A 372 -35.75 7.08 -3.48
N LEU A 373 -35.65 5.78 -3.76
CA LEU A 373 -36.40 5.13 -4.82
C LEU A 373 -37.92 5.30 -4.62
N MET A 374 -38.40 5.02 -3.41
CA MET A 374 -39.82 5.17 -3.07
C MET A 374 -40.30 6.62 -3.16
N ALA A 375 -39.50 7.58 -2.68
CA ALA A 375 -39.82 9.00 -2.79
C ALA A 375 -39.89 9.45 -4.27
N ASN A 376 -38.93 9.00 -5.09
CA ASN A 376 -38.91 9.30 -6.51
C ASN A 376 -40.10 8.68 -7.24
N GLN A 377 -40.47 7.43 -6.91
CA GLN A 377 -41.68 6.79 -7.45
C GLN A 377 -42.94 7.58 -7.10
N ARG A 378 -43.12 7.97 -5.82
CA ARG A 378 -44.27 8.76 -5.36
C ARG A 378 -44.37 10.11 -6.08
N ALA A 379 -43.25 10.79 -6.31
CA ALA A 379 -43.23 12.05 -7.06
C ALA A 379 -43.77 11.92 -8.50
N HIS A 380 -43.65 10.72 -9.10
CA HIS A 380 -44.10 10.42 -10.45
C HIS A 380 -45.43 9.65 -10.52
N GLN A 381 -46.01 9.25 -9.38
CA GLN A 381 -47.31 8.56 -9.35
C GLN A 381 -48.45 9.39 -9.97
N ARG A 382 -48.35 10.72 -9.93
CA ARG A 382 -49.31 11.63 -10.58
C ARG A 382 -49.47 11.41 -12.09
N TYR A 383 -48.49 10.80 -12.75
CA TYR A 383 -48.54 10.51 -14.19
C TYR A 383 -49.16 9.15 -14.52
N PHE A 384 -49.46 8.32 -13.51
CA PHE A 384 -50.12 7.02 -13.71
C PHE A 384 -51.65 7.12 -13.73
N ASN A 385 -52.24 8.14 -13.10
CA ASN A 385 -53.69 8.30 -12.98
C ASN A 385 -54.33 9.05 -14.16
N GLY A 386 -53.68 9.05 -15.32
CA GLY A 386 -54.11 9.76 -16.54
C GLY A 386 -54.56 8.87 -17.70
N PHE A 387 -54.77 7.58 -17.45
CA PHE A 387 -55.34 6.62 -18.41
C PHE A 387 -56.63 6.02 -17.87
#